data_AF-A0A8T9Q244-F1
#
_entry.id   AF-A0A8T9Q244-F1
#
_cell.length_a   1.000
_cell.length_b   1.000
_cell.length_c   1.000
_cell.angle_alpha   90.00
_cell.angle_beta   90.00
_cell.angle_gamma   90.00
#
_symmetry.space_group_name_H-M   'P 1'
#
loop_
_entity.id
_entity.type
_entity.pdbx_description
1 polymer ?
#
loop_
_entity_poly.entity_id
_entity_poly.type
_entity_poly.pdbx_seq_one_letter_code
_entity_poly.pdbx_strand_id
1 'polypeptide(L)'
;MRNQLLVTTLFTFLIFYSARAKTYTVRSLEGKASVVSLSYKPFSKKLSISFKRDTIYLHNYTNTQAVSILAGNFLQVTYGIRAGTGLALQNTALLCVVKDRLQVALLVQSYASGFSTTPGNASTIDKQWLNTLKFSVPKQSKANFELLFTIQQQQKSKLHPPANYTKPGKAVLRFDTTRYIFYSTRNNINQSFTLVDSRTNTEIIKAIKEIAPIITLGEDTYYFIANSWYSIGADNKLFKEYGR
;
A
#
# COMPACT_ATOMS: atom_id res chain seq x y z
N MET A 1 40.46 -6.50 34.09
CA MET A 1 39.36 -7.38 33.60
C MET A 1 37.97 -6.70 33.70
N ARG A 2 37.84 -5.41 33.35
CA ARG A 2 36.58 -4.65 33.49
C ARG A 2 35.96 -4.18 32.16
N ASN A 3 36.74 -4.28 31.06
CA ASN A 3 36.32 -3.88 29.72
C ASN A 3 35.75 -5.02 28.84
N GLN A 4 35.87 -6.28 29.26
CA GLN A 4 35.33 -7.41 28.48
C GLN A 4 33.84 -7.69 28.75
N LEU A 5 33.31 -7.26 29.90
CA LEU A 5 31.90 -7.48 30.28
C LEU A 5 30.91 -6.55 29.56
N LEU A 6 31.39 -5.36 29.16
CA LEU A 6 30.59 -4.33 28.48
C LEU A 6 30.40 -4.64 26.98
N VAL A 7 31.38 -5.30 26.35
CA VAL A 7 31.30 -5.69 24.93
C VAL A 7 30.34 -6.87 24.73
N THR A 8 30.24 -7.79 25.68
CA THR A 8 29.34 -8.95 25.60
C THR A 8 27.86 -8.59 25.84
N THR A 9 27.57 -7.60 26.67
CA THR A 9 26.20 -7.09 26.87
C THR A 9 25.70 -6.25 25.69
N LEU A 10 26.58 -5.52 25.00
CA LEU A 10 26.23 -4.77 23.79
C LEU A 10 25.92 -5.71 22.60
N PHE A 11 26.65 -6.82 22.47
CA PHE A 11 26.42 -7.79 21.39
C PHE A 11 25.16 -8.62 21.57
N THR A 12 24.78 -8.96 22.81
CA THR A 12 23.52 -9.68 23.07
C THR A 12 22.30 -8.80 22.82
N PHE A 13 22.35 -7.50 23.16
CA PHE A 13 21.27 -6.56 22.84
C PHE A 13 21.05 -6.36 21.33
N LEU A 14 22.11 -6.43 20.53
CA LEU A 14 22.02 -6.35 19.07
C LEU A 14 21.39 -7.61 18.43
N ILE A 15 21.56 -8.78 19.02
CA ILE A 15 20.99 -10.03 18.49
C ILE A 15 19.47 -10.09 18.72
N PHE A 16 18.96 -9.52 19.82
CA PHE A 16 17.51 -9.50 20.12
C PHE A 16 16.69 -8.54 19.25
N TYR A 17 17.32 -7.58 18.56
CA TYR A 17 16.65 -6.68 17.62
C TYR A 17 16.68 -7.15 16.16
N SER A 18 17.11 -8.39 15.92
CA SER A 18 16.87 -9.08 14.65
C SER A 18 15.36 -9.25 14.48
N ALA A 19 14.70 -8.26 13.89
CA ALA A 19 13.28 -8.32 13.54
C ALA A 19 13.04 -9.64 12.81
N ARG A 20 12.34 -10.58 13.46
CA ARG A 20 12.12 -11.94 12.93
C ARG A 20 11.51 -11.82 11.55
N ALA A 21 12.27 -12.23 10.54
CA ALA A 21 11.75 -12.30 9.18
C ALA A 21 10.64 -13.36 9.15
N LYS A 22 9.49 -13.01 8.57
CA LYS A 22 8.39 -13.96 8.33
C LYS A 22 8.43 -14.39 6.87
N THR A 23 8.27 -15.68 6.61
CA THR A 23 8.25 -16.23 5.25
C THR A 23 6.85 -16.64 4.84
N TYR A 24 6.55 -16.47 3.56
CA TYR A 24 5.28 -16.83 2.94
C TYR A 24 5.55 -17.59 1.65
N THR A 25 4.85 -18.69 1.46
CA THR A 25 4.95 -19.47 0.22
C THR A 25 3.84 -19.03 -0.73
N VAL A 26 4.23 -18.48 -1.88
CA VAL A 26 3.33 -18.11 -2.97
C VAL A 26 3.65 -18.92 -4.20
N ARG A 27 2.68 -19.06 -5.10
CA ARG A 27 2.89 -19.63 -6.43
C ARG A 27 3.22 -18.49 -7.39
N SER A 28 4.35 -18.56 -8.09
CA SER A 28 4.67 -17.62 -9.16
C SER A 28 3.61 -17.66 -10.25
N LEU A 29 3.53 -16.63 -11.10
CA LEU A 29 2.55 -16.61 -12.20
C LEU A 29 2.79 -17.75 -13.21
N GLU A 30 4.02 -18.28 -13.29
CA GLU A 30 4.37 -19.46 -14.07
C GLU A 30 3.87 -20.77 -13.44
N GLY A 31 3.60 -20.77 -12.12
CA GLY A 31 3.12 -21.92 -11.36
C GLY A 31 4.12 -22.48 -10.35
N LYS A 32 5.31 -21.89 -10.21
CA LYS A 32 6.38 -22.42 -9.33
C LYS A 32 6.19 -21.97 -7.88
N ALA A 33 6.34 -22.88 -6.93
CA ALA A 33 6.39 -22.51 -5.51
C ALA A 33 7.59 -21.57 -5.24
N SER A 34 7.31 -20.46 -4.58
CA SER A 34 8.25 -19.36 -4.34
C SER A 34 8.12 -18.89 -2.89
N VAL A 35 9.25 -18.72 -2.21
CA VAL A 35 9.29 -18.26 -0.81
C VAL A 35 9.63 -16.78 -0.79
N VAL A 36 8.70 -15.96 -0.30
CA VAL A 36 8.88 -14.52 -0.10
C VAL A 36 9.09 -14.25 1.39
N SER A 37 10.12 -13.49 1.73
CA SER A 37 10.41 -13.09 3.11
C SER A 37 10.06 -11.63 3.36
N LEU A 38 9.45 -11.37 4.51
CA LEU A 38 9.15 -10.05 5.03
C LEU A 38 10.10 -9.78 6.19
N SER A 39 10.88 -8.72 6.10
CA SER A 39 11.80 -8.28 7.16
C SER A 39 11.59 -6.80 7.45
N TYR A 40 11.38 -6.49 8.72
CA TYR A 40 11.18 -5.11 9.17
C TYR A 40 12.53 -4.47 9.50
N LYS A 41 12.73 -3.23 9.04
CA LYS A 41 13.91 -2.42 9.34
C LYS A 41 13.50 -1.20 10.18
N PRO A 42 13.48 -1.29 11.53
CA PRO A 42 12.96 -0.26 12.42
C PRO A 42 13.53 1.14 12.17
N PHE A 43 14.85 1.23 12.13
CA PHE A 43 15.56 2.51 11.96
C PHE A 43 15.28 3.21 10.62
N SER A 44 14.95 2.44 9.59
CA SER A 44 14.71 2.98 8.24
C SER A 44 13.23 3.22 7.94
N LYS A 45 12.31 2.80 8.82
CA LYS A 45 10.85 2.83 8.59
C LYS A 45 10.44 2.16 7.27
N LYS A 46 11.10 1.05 6.95
CA LYS A 46 10.85 0.26 5.73
C LYS A 46 10.48 -1.16 6.09
N LEU A 47 9.53 -1.70 5.34
CA LEU A 47 9.31 -3.13 5.25
C LEU A 47 10.01 -3.65 4.00
N SER A 48 10.95 -4.57 4.19
CA SER A 48 11.65 -5.27 3.12
C SER A 48 10.85 -6.52 2.75
N ILE A 49 10.58 -6.69 1.46
CA ILE A 49 9.92 -7.87 0.91
C ILE A 49 10.88 -8.47 -0.11
N SER A 50 11.40 -9.66 0.16
CA SER A 50 12.52 -10.24 -0.58
C SER A 50 12.17 -11.60 -1.16
N PHE A 51 12.65 -11.85 -2.37
CA PHE A 51 12.60 -13.13 -3.07
C PHE A 51 13.94 -13.34 -3.76
N LYS A 52 14.70 -14.37 -3.34
CA LYS A 52 16.08 -14.56 -3.78
C LYS A 52 16.91 -13.28 -3.59
N ARG A 53 17.40 -12.67 -4.67
CA ARG A 53 18.18 -11.43 -4.70
C ARG A 53 17.34 -10.18 -4.98
N ASP A 54 16.06 -10.35 -5.31
CA ASP A 54 15.16 -9.25 -5.59
C ASP A 54 14.48 -8.78 -4.30
N THR A 55 14.41 -7.47 -4.08
CA THR A 55 13.87 -6.89 -2.85
C THR A 55 13.12 -5.61 -3.16
N ILE A 56 11.88 -5.57 -2.68
CA ILE A 56 11.00 -4.41 -2.69
C ILE A 56 11.01 -3.79 -1.30
N TYR A 57 11.10 -2.46 -1.26
CA TYR A 57 10.93 -1.70 -0.02
C TYR A 57 9.58 -0.98 -0.02
N LEU A 58 8.75 -1.30 0.97
CA LEU A 58 7.57 -0.50 1.30
C LEU A 58 7.95 0.57 2.31
N HIS A 59 7.81 1.83 1.91
CA HIS A 59 8.25 2.99 2.68
C HIS A 59 7.20 3.46 3.70
N ASN A 60 7.64 4.29 4.64
CA ASN A 60 6.81 4.88 5.70
C ASN A 60 6.10 3.85 6.58
N TYR A 61 6.63 2.63 6.65
CA TYR A 61 6.06 1.55 7.43
C TYR A 61 6.14 1.86 8.93
N THR A 62 5.00 1.75 9.61
CA THR A 62 4.91 1.81 11.08
C THR A 62 4.71 0.41 11.67
N ASN A 63 3.77 -0.35 11.13
CA ASN A 63 3.40 -1.68 11.63
C ASN A 63 2.68 -2.50 10.55
N THR A 64 2.73 -3.81 10.67
CA THR A 64 1.96 -4.72 9.82
C THR A 64 0.56 -4.85 10.39
N GLN A 65 -0.46 -4.63 9.57
CA GLN A 65 -1.87 -4.80 9.94
C GLN A 65 -2.37 -6.19 9.56
N ALA A 66 -2.08 -6.62 8.33
CA ALA A 66 -2.47 -7.93 7.83
C ALA A 66 -1.50 -8.41 6.73
N VAL A 67 -1.27 -9.72 6.68
CA VAL A 67 -0.63 -10.38 5.55
C VAL A 67 -1.46 -11.60 5.18
N SER A 68 -1.76 -11.75 3.90
CA SER A 68 -2.54 -12.89 3.40
C SER A 68 -2.09 -13.28 2.00
N ILE A 69 -2.42 -14.51 1.59
CA ILE A 69 -2.15 -15.00 0.25
C ILE A 69 -3.48 -15.07 -0.49
N LEU A 70 -3.61 -14.34 -1.59
CA LEU A 70 -4.79 -14.34 -2.45
C LEU A 70 -4.55 -15.25 -3.65
N ALA A 71 -5.51 -16.15 -3.92
CA ALA A 71 -5.46 -17.11 -5.03
C ALA A 71 -4.18 -17.98 -5.07
N GLY A 72 -3.45 -18.08 -3.96
CA GLY A 72 -2.13 -18.73 -3.93
C GLY A 72 -1.01 -17.94 -4.64
N ASN A 73 -1.32 -16.96 -5.50
CA ASN A 73 -0.36 -16.28 -6.36
C ASN A 73 0.08 -14.89 -5.85
N PHE A 74 -0.78 -14.21 -5.11
CA PHE A 74 -0.55 -12.82 -4.71
C PHE A 74 -0.36 -12.72 -3.20
N LEU A 75 0.75 -12.14 -2.77
CA LEU A 75 0.98 -11.77 -1.38
C LEU A 75 0.36 -10.40 -1.13
N GLN A 76 -0.68 -10.34 -0.32
CA GLN A 76 -1.24 -9.10 0.19
C GLN A 76 -0.52 -8.69 1.46
N VAL A 77 -0.05 -7.45 1.51
CA VAL A 77 0.53 -6.84 2.70
C VAL A 77 -0.19 -5.52 2.97
N THR A 78 -0.96 -5.47 4.05
CA THR A 78 -1.56 -4.24 4.57
C THR A 78 -0.74 -3.76 5.76
N TYR A 79 -0.29 -2.51 5.71
CA TYR A 79 0.61 -1.93 6.72
C TYR A 79 0.22 -0.50 7.03
N GLY A 80 0.42 -0.09 8.29
CA GLY A 80 0.22 1.28 8.73
C GLY A 80 1.30 2.19 8.18
N ILE A 81 0.91 3.42 7.88
CA ILE A 81 1.83 4.51 7.57
C ILE A 81 1.63 5.66 8.53
N ARG A 82 2.69 6.43 8.79
CA ARG A 82 2.59 7.61 9.65
C ARG A 82 1.71 8.66 8.97
N ALA A 83 0.56 8.95 9.57
CA ALA A 83 -0.27 10.09 9.24
C ALA A 83 -0.15 11.18 10.33
N GLY A 84 -0.73 12.35 10.08
CA GLY A 84 -0.92 13.36 11.12
C GLY A 84 -1.78 12.85 12.28
N THR A 85 -1.88 13.65 13.35
CA THR A 85 -2.67 13.31 14.53
C THR A 85 -4.12 13.02 14.15
N GLY A 86 -4.67 11.93 14.72
CA GLY A 86 -6.07 11.55 14.51
C GLY A 86 -6.36 10.77 13.24
N LEU A 87 -5.35 10.45 12.42
CA LEU A 87 -5.52 9.63 11.21
C LEU A 87 -4.75 8.31 11.34
N ALA A 88 -5.42 7.21 11.06
CA ALA A 88 -4.80 5.89 10.90
C ALA A 88 -4.80 5.53 9.42
N LEU A 89 -3.76 6.00 8.71
CA LEU A 89 -3.54 5.65 7.32
C LEU A 89 -2.90 4.27 7.22
N GLN A 90 -3.26 3.56 6.17
CA GLN A 90 -2.66 2.27 5.83
C GLN A 90 -2.51 2.15 4.32
N ASN A 91 -1.47 1.44 3.90
CA ASN A 91 -1.28 1.04 2.51
C ASN A 91 -1.54 -0.45 2.38
N THR A 92 -2.09 -0.86 1.24
CA THR A 92 -2.18 -2.26 0.85
C THR A 92 -1.41 -2.48 -0.45
N ALA A 93 -0.40 -3.35 -0.38
CA ALA A 93 0.35 -3.82 -1.53
C ALA A 93 -0.11 -5.24 -1.91
N LEU A 94 -0.34 -5.49 -3.19
CA LEU A 94 -0.38 -6.86 -3.73
C LEU A 94 0.89 -7.11 -4.53
N LEU A 95 1.58 -8.17 -4.17
CA LEU A 95 2.84 -8.56 -4.79
C LEU A 95 2.69 -9.92 -5.45
N CYS A 96 3.34 -10.12 -6.59
CA CYS A 96 3.45 -11.44 -7.22
C CYS A 96 4.91 -11.74 -7.58
N VAL A 97 5.20 -13.02 -7.76
CA VAL A 97 6.47 -13.49 -8.30
C VAL A 97 6.26 -13.82 -9.76
N VAL A 98 7.07 -13.21 -10.64
CA VAL A 98 7.03 -13.42 -12.08
C VAL A 98 8.44 -13.32 -12.65
N LYS A 99 8.80 -14.26 -13.52
CA LYS A 99 10.12 -14.37 -14.16
C LYS A 99 11.26 -14.24 -13.16
N ASP A 100 11.14 -14.95 -12.04
CA ASP A 100 12.07 -14.94 -10.92
C ASP A 100 12.31 -13.56 -10.27
N ARG A 101 11.34 -12.64 -10.38
CA ARG A 101 11.37 -11.30 -9.78
C ARG A 101 10.10 -11.02 -9.00
N LEU A 102 10.20 -10.14 -8.01
CA LEU A 102 9.06 -9.56 -7.32
C LEU A 102 8.49 -8.40 -8.13
N GLN A 103 7.17 -8.30 -8.13
CA GLN A 103 6.45 -7.25 -8.80
C GLN A 103 5.32 -6.73 -7.93
N VAL A 104 5.18 -5.40 -7.87
CA VAL A 104 4.04 -4.74 -7.23
C VAL A 104 2.89 -4.70 -8.21
N ALA A 105 1.95 -5.63 -8.06
CA ALA A 105 0.76 -5.69 -8.90
C ALA A 105 -0.27 -4.60 -8.54
N LEU A 106 -0.28 -4.16 -7.28
CA LEU A 106 -1.17 -3.13 -6.76
C LEU A 106 -0.50 -2.43 -5.57
N LEU A 107 -0.62 -1.11 -5.49
CA LEU A 107 -0.29 -0.35 -4.28
C LEU A 107 -1.29 0.78 -4.12
N VAL A 108 -2.09 0.73 -3.06
CA VAL A 108 -3.16 1.70 -2.79
C VAL A 108 -3.19 2.09 -1.31
N GLN A 109 -3.63 3.32 -1.05
CA GLN A 109 -3.78 3.88 0.30
C GLN A 109 -5.24 3.77 0.76
N SER A 110 -5.45 3.68 2.08
CA SER A 110 -6.76 3.75 2.69
C SER A 110 -6.67 4.25 4.14
N TYR A 111 -7.83 4.49 4.75
CA TYR A 111 -7.96 4.92 6.14
C TYR A 111 -8.50 3.77 6.99
N ALA A 112 -7.67 3.19 7.85
CA ALA A 112 -8.12 2.23 8.85
C ALA A 112 -9.11 2.87 9.83
N SER A 113 -8.86 4.14 10.19
CA SER A 113 -9.79 4.99 10.94
C SER A 113 -9.31 6.44 10.92
N GLY A 114 -10.16 7.40 11.25
CA GLY A 114 -9.73 8.76 11.54
C GLY A 114 -10.70 9.48 12.46
N PHE A 115 -10.24 10.58 13.07
CA PHE A 115 -11.11 11.51 13.77
C PHE A 115 -10.68 12.97 13.58
N SER A 116 -11.65 13.87 13.63
CA SER A 116 -11.39 15.32 13.77
C SER A 116 -12.00 15.81 15.06
N THR A 117 -11.33 16.76 15.71
CA THR A 117 -11.84 17.40 16.93
C THR A 117 -12.60 18.68 16.58
N THR A 118 -13.47 19.11 17.48
CA THR A 118 -14.16 20.39 17.35
C THR A 118 -13.14 21.55 17.35
N PRO A 119 -13.30 22.56 16.47
CA PRO A 119 -12.50 23.78 16.55
C PRO A 119 -12.59 24.40 17.96
N GLY A 120 -11.44 24.72 18.57
CA GLY A 120 -11.38 25.29 19.92
C GLY A 120 -11.50 24.28 21.07
N ASN A 121 -11.75 22.99 20.80
CA ASN A 121 -11.75 21.97 21.85
C ASN A 121 -11.18 20.62 21.37
N ALA A 122 -9.89 20.41 21.60
CA ALA A 122 -9.16 19.20 21.24
C ALA A 122 -9.62 17.92 21.99
N SER A 123 -10.45 18.05 23.03
CA SER A 123 -10.95 16.90 23.80
C SER A 123 -12.22 16.28 23.21
N THR A 124 -12.90 16.97 22.28
CA THR A 124 -14.18 16.51 21.72
C THR A 124 -14.00 16.03 20.29
N ILE A 125 -14.20 14.73 20.05
CA ILE A 125 -14.23 14.16 18.70
C ILE A 125 -15.54 14.57 18.01
N ASP A 126 -15.43 15.38 16.96
CA ASP A 126 -16.55 15.79 16.11
C ASP A 126 -16.88 14.72 15.07
N LYS A 127 -15.90 14.29 14.27
CA LYS A 127 -16.11 13.34 13.17
C LYS A 127 -15.23 12.11 13.34
N GLN A 128 -15.75 10.96 12.95
CA GLN A 128 -15.05 9.68 12.85
C GLN A 128 -15.22 9.10 11.45
N TRP A 129 -14.13 8.57 10.90
CA TRP A 129 -14.04 8.05 9.55
C TRP A 129 -13.55 6.60 9.60
N LEU A 130 -14.12 5.72 8.78
CA LEU A 130 -13.65 4.35 8.58
C LEU A 130 -13.69 4.04 7.08
N ASN A 131 -12.59 3.53 6.54
CA ASN A 131 -12.50 3.08 5.15
C ASN A 131 -11.89 1.66 5.10
N THR A 132 -12.75 0.64 5.13
CA THR A 132 -12.29 -0.75 5.12
C THR A 132 -12.16 -1.25 3.68
N LEU A 133 -10.98 -1.74 3.33
CA LEU A 133 -10.71 -2.39 2.04
C LEU A 133 -10.64 -3.90 2.20
N LYS A 134 -11.37 -4.63 1.36
CA LYS A 134 -11.28 -6.09 1.25
C LYS A 134 -11.01 -6.51 -0.18
N PHE A 135 -10.08 -7.44 -0.33
CA PHE A 135 -9.66 -7.97 -1.62
C PHE A 135 -9.97 -9.47 -1.69
N SER A 136 -10.48 -9.89 -2.83
CA SER A 136 -10.68 -11.30 -3.15
C SER A 136 -10.44 -11.52 -4.63
N VAL A 137 -9.99 -12.71 -5.00
CA VAL A 137 -9.74 -13.07 -6.41
C VAL A 137 -10.77 -14.14 -6.79
N PRO A 138 -12.00 -13.73 -7.17
CA PRO A 138 -13.10 -14.67 -7.45
C PRO A 138 -12.86 -15.49 -8.72
N LYS A 139 -12.06 -14.97 -9.66
CA LYS A 139 -11.73 -15.64 -10.91
C LYS A 139 -10.23 -15.84 -11.01
N GLN A 140 -9.82 -17.10 -11.18
CA GLN A 140 -8.43 -17.51 -11.20
C GLN A 140 -8.16 -18.30 -12.47
N SER A 141 -7.53 -17.64 -13.44
CA SER A 141 -6.83 -18.34 -14.52
C SER A 141 -5.53 -17.62 -14.81
N LYS A 142 -4.52 -18.34 -15.30
CA LYS A 142 -3.20 -17.77 -15.64
C LYS A 142 -3.27 -16.54 -16.56
N ALA A 143 -4.34 -16.43 -17.36
CA ALA A 143 -4.55 -15.33 -18.29
C ALA A 143 -5.51 -14.24 -17.76
N ASN A 144 -6.40 -14.56 -16.82
CA ASN A 144 -7.54 -13.70 -16.46
C ASN A 144 -7.77 -13.66 -14.94
N PHE A 145 -6.81 -13.14 -14.19
CA PHE A 145 -7.06 -12.79 -12.79
C PHE A 145 -7.97 -11.56 -12.75
N GLU A 146 -9.03 -11.67 -11.95
CA GLU A 146 -9.86 -10.53 -11.56
C GLU A 146 -9.78 -10.36 -10.06
N LEU A 147 -9.57 -9.13 -9.63
CA LEU A 147 -9.53 -8.77 -8.22
C LEU A 147 -10.82 -8.02 -7.89
N LEU A 148 -11.69 -8.66 -7.11
CA LEU A 148 -12.84 -8.01 -6.53
C LEU A 148 -12.39 -7.22 -5.30
N PHE A 149 -12.61 -5.92 -5.39
CA PHE A 149 -12.40 -4.95 -4.36
C PHE A 149 -13.74 -4.57 -3.74
N THR A 150 -13.83 -4.63 -2.42
CA THR A 150 -14.98 -4.11 -1.66
C THR A 150 -14.51 -3.00 -0.74
N ILE A 151 -15.18 -1.86 -0.81
CA ILE A 151 -14.95 -0.70 0.03
C ILE A 151 -16.16 -0.47 0.93
N GLN A 152 -15.91 -0.15 2.19
CA GLN A 152 -16.93 0.33 3.11
C GLN A 152 -16.44 1.65 3.71
N GLN A 153 -17.04 2.75 3.25
CA GLN A 153 -16.80 4.08 3.77
C GLN A 153 -17.88 4.44 4.78
N GLN A 154 -17.46 4.97 5.92
CA GLN A 154 -18.38 5.42 6.96
C GLN A 154 -17.87 6.75 7.53
N GLN A 155 -18.79 7.70 7.69
CA GLN A 155 -18.59 8.92 8.47
C GLN A 155 -19.64 8.97 9.57
N LYS A 156 -19.21 9.22 10.80
CA LYS A 156 -20.09 9.49 11.94
C LYS A 156 -19.67 10.78 12.62
N SER A 157 -20.60 11.69 12.82
CA SER A 157 -20.50 12.89 13.65
C SER A 157 -21.59 12.88 14.70
N LYS A 158 -21.20 13.24 15.92
CA LYS A 158 -22.15 13.45 17.03
C LYS A 158 -22.77 14.84 16.97
N LEU A 159 -22.02 15.84 16.50
CA LEU A 159 -22.47 17.22 16.40
C LEU A 159 -23.37 17.45 15.18
N HIS A 160 -23.14 16.70 14.10
CA HIS A 160 -23.92 16.82 12.85
C HIS A 160 -24.43 15.45 12.36
N PRO A 161 -25.34 14.77 13.10
CA PRO A 161 -25.85 13.45 12.71
C PRO A 161 -26.45 13.35 11.30
N PRO A 162 -27.13 14.38 10.75
CA PRO A 162 -27.65 14.33 9.37
C PRO A 162 -26.57 14.16 8.29
N ALA A 163 -25.30 14.47 8.58
CA ALA A 163 -24.19 14.27 7.66
C ALA A 163 -23.57 12.87 7.75
N ASN A 164 -24.09 11.99 8.60
CA ASN A 164 -23.59 10.63 8.77
C ASN A 164 -23.95 9.77 7.56
N TYR A 165 -23.02 8.92 7.15
CA TYR A 165 -23.27 7.99 6.07
C TYR A 165 -22.53 6.68 6.25
N THR A 166 -23.04 5.65 5.58
CA THR A 166 -22.31 4.41 5.29
C THR A 166 -22.54 4.10 3.82
N LYS A 167 -21.45 4.12 3.04
CA LYS A 167 -21.47 3.89 1.60
C LYS A 167 -20.65 2.64 1.29
N PRO A 168 -21.31 1.52 0.96
CA PRO A 168 -20.62 0.37 0.40
C PRO A 168 -20.28 0.64 -1.07
N GLY A 169 -19.16 0.11 -1.53
CA GLY A 169 -18.76 0.12 -2.92
C GLY A 169 -18.07 -1.18 -3.31
N LYS A 170 -18.11 -1.49 -4.60
CA LYS A 170 -17.41 -2.63 -5.18
C LYS A 170 -16.78 -2.22 -6.50
N ALA A 171 -15.58 -2.72 -6.76
CA ALA A 171 -14.92 -2.57 -8.04
C ALA A 171 -14.28 -3.91 -8.45
N VAL A 172 -14.23 -4.19 -9.74
CA VAL A 172 -13.51 -5.34 -10.28
C VAL A 172 -12.31 -4.81 -11.05
N LEU A 173 -11.12 -5.23 -10.64
CA LEU A 173 -9.88 -4.88 -11.32
C LEU A 173 -9.44 -6.06 -12.19
N ARG A 174 -9.09 -5.76 -13.44
CA ARG A 174 -8.51 -6.70 -14.40
C ARG A 174 -7.01 -6.76 -14.20
N PHE A 175 -6.41 -7.91 -14.46
CA PHE A 175 -4.97 -8.07 -14.44
C PHE A 175 -4.35 -7.87 -15.83
N ASP A 176 -3.42 -6.93 -15.96
CA ASP A 176 -2.60 -6.74 -17.14
C ASP A 176 -1.42 -7.72 -17.09
N THR A 177 -1.43 -8.76 -17.92
CA THR A 177 -0.37 -9.79 -17.94
C THR A 177 0.94 -9.31 -18.57
N THR A 178 0.95 -8.16 -19.27
CA THR A 178 2.17 -7.59 -19.85
C THR A 178 2.90 -6.74 -18.82
N ARG A 179 2.16 -5.94 -18.05
CA ARG A 179 2.70 -5.05 -17.01
C ARG A 179 2.68 -5.66 -15.60
N TYR A 180 1.97 -6.78 -15.44
CA TYR A 180 1.75 -7.52 -14.19
C TYR A 180 1.12 -6.66 -13.09
N ILE A 181 0.07 -5.92 -13.44
CA ILE A 181 -0.64 -5.00 -12.54
C ILE A 181 -2.15 -5.18 -12.60
N PHE A 182 -2.83 -4.84 -11.52
CA PHE A 182 -4.29 -4.71 -11.51
C PHE A 182 -4.71 -3.30 -11.91
N TYR A 183 -5.76 -3.20 -12.73
CA TYR A 183 -6.34 -1.92 -13.16
C TYR A 183 -7.85 -2.04 -13.36
N SER A 184 -8.57 -0.95 -13.20
CA SER A 184 -10.02 -0.86 -13.48
C SER A 184 -10.29 -0.48 -14.94
N THR A 185 -9.64 0.59 -15.41
CA THR A 185 -9.84 1.18 -16.73
C THR A 185 -8.51 1.66 -17.30
N ARG A 186 -8.51 2.09 -18.56
CA ARG A 186 -7.39 2.79 -19.18
C ARG A 186 -7.89 4.15 -19.63
N ASN A 187 -7.14 5.21 -19.34
CA ASN A 187 -7.48 6.56 -19.76
C ASN A 187 -6.38 7.16 -20.61
N ASN A 188 -6.78 7.92 -21.62
CA ASN A 188 -5.85 8.71 -22.41
C ASN A 188 -5.52 9.99 -21.62
N ILE A 189 -4.30 10.06 -21.12
CA ILE A 189 -3.79 11.24 -20.44
C ILE A 189 -3.14 12.13 -21.48
N ASN A 190 -3.53 13.40 -21.52
CA ASN A 190 -2.87 14.43 -22.33
C ASN A 190 -2.89 15.76 -21.58
N GLN A 191 -2.20 15.82 -20.45
CA GLN A 191 -2.11 17.02 -19.62
C GLN A 191 -0.82 17.06 -18.79
N SER A 192 -0.53 18.21 -18.22
CA SER A 192 0.58 18.39 -17.28
C SER A 192 0.15 18.10 -15.86
N PHE A 193 0.99 17.38 -15.13
CA PHE A 193 0.85 17.14 -13.69
C PHE A 193 2.07 17.66 -12.95
N THR A 194 1.88 18.04 -11.70
CA THR A 194 2.98 18.19 -10.75
C THR A 194 3.23 16.84 -10.09
N LEU A 195 4.34 16.20 -10.44
CA LEU A 195 4.77 14.93 -9.84
C LEU A 195 5.47 15.22 -8.52
N VAL A 196 4.93 14.67 -7.43
CA VAL A 196 5.46 14.84 -6.07
C VAL A 196 6.15 13.55 -5.62
N ASP A 197 7.44 13.65 -5.33
CA ASP A 197 8.22 12.59 -4.68
C ASP A 197 8.32 12.91 -3.18
N SER A 198 7.52 12.23 -2.36
CA SER A 198 7.46 12.47 -0.92
C SER A 198 8.72 12.02 -0.18
N ARG A 199 9.59 11.22 -0.82
CA ARG A 199 10.85 10.75 -0.22
C ARG A 199 11.95 11.80 -0.36
N THR A 200 12.05 12.45 -1.52
CA THR A 200 13.04 13.52 -1.77
C THR A 200 12.47 14.91 -1.51
N ASN A 201 11.17 15.03 -1.25
CA ASN A 201 10.44 16.28 -1.14
C ASN A 201 10.61 17.16 -2.39
N THR A 202 10.62 16.53 -3.56
CA THR A 202 10.79 17.21 -4.85
C THR A 202 9.48 17.22 -5.62
N GLU A 203 9.18 18.36 -6.25
CA GLU A 203 8.06 18.52 -7.15
C GLU A 203 8.58 18.82 -8.57
N ILE A 204 8.06 18.13 -9.57
CA ILE A 204 8.44 18.34 -10.98
C ILE A 204 7.18 18.40 -11.83
N ILE A 205 7.01 19.48 -12.58
CA ILE A 205 5.94 19.59 -13.56
C ILE A 205 6.31 18.76 -14.80
N LYS A 206 5.43 17.85 -15.20
CA LYS A 206 5.65 16.97 -16.36
C LYS A 206 4.38 16.86 -17.19
N ALA A 207 4.52 17.08 -18.50
CA ALA A 207 3.50 16.71 -19.47
C ALA A 207 3.47 15.19 -19.64
N ILE A 208 2.30 14.60 -19.46
CA ILE A 208 2.06 13.17 -19.61
C ILE A 208 1.11 12.98 -20.80
N LYS A 209 1.59 12.23 -21.79
CA LYS A 209 0.85 11.91 -23.01
C LYS A 209 0.91 10.40 -23.28
N GLU A 210 0.04 9.64 -22.63
CA GLU A 210 -0.03 8.19 -22.76
C GLU A 210 -1.40 7.62 -22.39
N ILE A 211 -1.68 6.39 -22.81
CA ILE A 211 -2.82 5.61 -22.31
C ILE A 211 -2.37 4.87 -21.04
N ALA A 212 -2.76 5.38 -19.89
CA ALA A 212 -2.35 4.85 -18.59
C ALA A 212 -3.42 3.91 -18.01
N PRO A 213 -3.04 2.76 -17.43
CA PRO A 213 -3.88 1.97 -16.55
C PRO A 213 -4.22 2.75 -15.28
N ILE A 214 -5.49 2.68 -14.87
CA ILE A 214 -6.02 3.41 -13.72
C ILE A 214 -6.76 2.47 -12.79
N ILE A 215 -6.65 2.74 -11.49
CA ILE A 215 -7.51 2.15 -10.47
C ILE A 215 -8.36 3.27 -9.87
N THR A 216 -9.67 3.11 -9.90
CA THR A 216 -10.60 3.97 -9.15
C THR A 216 -11.20 3.17 -8.00
N LEU A 217 -10.98 3.61 -6.78
CA LEU A 217 -11.44 2.99 -5.53
C LEU A 217 -12.31 3.97 -4.76
N GLY A 218 -13.62 3.96 -5.02
CA GLY A 218 -14.50 4.99 -4.48
C GLY A 218 -14.17 6.34 -5.10
N GLU A 219 -13.73 7.30 -4.28
CA GLU A 219 -13.32 8.64 -4.72
C GLU A 219 -11.82 8.73 -5.03
N ASP A 220 -11.03 7.74 -4.61
CA ASP A 220 -9.58 7.71 -4.81
C ASP A 220 -9.24 7.18 -6.20
N THR A 221 -8.30 7.83 -6.89
CA THR A 221 -7.82 7.40 -8.21
C THR A 221 -6.31 7.25 -8.23
N TYR A 222 -5.83 6.14 -8.79
CA TYR A 222 -4.42 5.80 -8.92
C TYR A 222 -4.04 5.56 -10.37
N TYR A 223 -2.93 6.14 -10.80
CA TYR A 223 -2.37 6.02 -12.13
C TYR A 223 -1.13 5.14 -12.13
N PHE A 224 -0.98 4.28 -13.13
CA PHE A 224 0.26 3.57 -13.39
C PHE A 224 1.02 4.21 -14.56
N ILE A 225 2.06 4.97 -14.24
CA ILE A 225 2.84 5.77 -15.19
C ILE A 225 4.32 5.40 -15.02
N ALA A 226 5.02 5.17 -16.14
CA ALA A 226 6.46 4.87 -16.15
C ALA A 226 6.91 3.83 -15.08
N ASN A 227 6.18 2.71 -14.97
CA ASN A 227 6.42 1.63 -13.99
C ASN A 227 6.30 2.03 -12.51
N SER A 228 5.51 3.06 -12.19
CA SER A 228 5.24 3.49 -10.82
C SER A 228 3.76 3.79 -10.63
N TRP A 229 3.27 3.55 -9.42
CA TRP A 229 1.94 3.94 -8.98
C TRP A 229 1.96 5.39 -8.50
N TYR A 230 0.93 6.14 -8.84
CA TYR A 230 0.71 7.51 -8.40
C TYR A 230 -0.72 7.68 -7.90
N SER A 231 -0.91 8.24 -6.71
CA SER A 231 -2.22 8.71 -6.26
C SER A 231 -2.49 10.13 -6.76
N ILE A 232 -3.74 10.41 -7.14
CA ILE A 232 -4.14 11.78 -7.50
C ILE A 232 -4.46 12.56 -6.22
N GLY A 233 -3.96 13.80 -6.14
CA GLY A 233 -4.40 14.77 -5.16
C GLY A 233 -5.00 16.02 -5.81
N ALA A 234 -5.16 17.07 -5.02
CA ALA A 234 -5.65 18.36 -5.51
C ALA A 234 -4.68 18.97 -6.56
N ASP A 235 -5.20 19.92 -7.36
CA ASP A 235 -4.42 20.78 -8.26
C ASP A 235 -3.55 20.02 -9.26
N ASN A 236 -4.05 18.89 -9.79
CA ASN A 236 -3.31 18.01 -10.72
C ASN A 236 -1.95 17.55 -10.15
N LYS A 237 -1.87 17.32 -8.83
CA LYS A 237 -0.71 16.68 -8.20
C LYS A 237 -0.81 15.16 -8.27
N LEU A 238 0.28 14.51 -8.66
CA LEU A 238 0.43 13.05 -8.62
C LEU A 238 1.50 12.68 -7.60
N PHE A 239 1.09 12.01 -6.52
CA PHE A 239 1.99 11.59 -5.46
C PHE A 239 2.51 10.19 -5.76
N LYS A 240 3.83 10.05 -5.85
CA LYS A 240 4.45 8.76 -6.15
C LYS A 240 4.31 7.80 -4.97
N GLU A 241 3.79 6.61 -5.24
CA GLU A 241 3.69 5.52 -4.29
C GLU A 241 4.92 4.61 -4.40
N TYR A 242 5.56 4.31 -3.26
CA TYR A 242 6.82 3.53 -3.25
C TYR A 242 6.59 2.06 -2.92
N GLY A 243 6.99 1.22 -3.86
CA GLY A 243 7.15 -0.21 -3.67
C GLY A 243 8.33 -0.80 -4.44
N ARG A 244 9.38 -0.03 -4.71
CA ARG A 244 10.65 -0.51 -5.29
C ARG A 244 11.82 0.17 -4.61
#